data_AF-A0A2K3L8Z1-F1
#
_entry.id   AF-A0A2K3L8Z1-F1
#
_cell.length_a   1.000
_cell.length_b   1.000
_cell.length_c   1.000
_cell.angle_alpha   90.00
_cell.angle_beta   90.00
_cell.angle_gamma   90.00
#
_symmetry.space_group_name_H-M   'P 1'
#
loop_
_entity.id
_entity.type
_entity.pdbx_description
1 polymer ?
#
loop_
_entity_poly.entity_id
_entity_poly.type
_entity_poly.pdbx_seq_one_letter_code
_entity_poly.pdbx_strand_id
1 'polypeptide(L)'
;MNQIPQGMTVQELMFGTMTVFDDELTEGEELGSGLVGKAQGFYIASSVEGTSQVMAFTAKFEENGYEDSLSFFGVHRTTQVSQSQLAIIGGTGKYVNANGFAIIKTFPVNNGQQHNTDGLETLLHLTAYLSY
;
A
#
# COMPACT_ATOMS: atom_id res chain seq x y z
N MET A 1 3.02 -30.85 1.99
CA MET A 1 4.28 -30.09 2.04
C MET A 1 4.57 -29.67 0.60
N ASN A 2 4.17 -28.46 0.20
CA ASN A 2 4.38 -27.97 -1.17
C ASN A 2 5.86 -27.64 -1.33
N GLN A 3 6.61 -28.52 -2.00
CA GLN A 3 8.00 -28.26 -2.31
C GLN A 3 8.06 -27.27 -3.48
N ILE A 4 8.81 -26.18 -3.31
CA ILE A 4 9.18 -25.26 -4.39
C ILE A 4 9.90 -26.09 -5.46
N PRO A 5 9.46 -26.07 -6.74
CA PRO A 5 10.13 -26.79 -7.80
C PRO A 5 11.61 -26.40 -7.86
N GLN A 6 12.48 -27.40 -7.98
CA GLN A 6 13.93 -27.18 -7.90
C GLN A 6 14.39 -26.18 -8.96
N GLY A 7 15.06 -25.12 -8.50
CA GLY A 7 15.60 -24.05 -9.36
C GLY A 7 14.79 -22.75 -9.37
N MET A 8 13.59 -22.70 -8.77
CA MET A 8 12.85 -21.44 -8.60
C MET A 8 13.09 -20.79 -7.24
N THR A 9 13.22 -19.48 -7.25
CA THR A 9 13.25 -18.60 -6.09
C THR A 9 11.81 -18.32 -5.59
N VAL A 10 11.69 -17.85 -4.34
CA VAL A 10 10.40 -17.42 -3.78
C VAL A 10 9.88 -16.21 -4.56
N GLN A 11 10.76 -15.30 -5.00
CA GLN A 11 10.39 -14.12 -5.78
C GLN A 11 9.77 -14.50 -7.12
N GLU A 12 10.34 -15.48 -7.82
CA GLU A 12 9.79 -16.02 -9.07
C GLU A 12 8.41 -16.66 -8.86
N LEU A 13 8.21 -17.35 -7.74
CA LEU A 13 6.90 -17.90 -7.38
C LEU A 13 5.86 -16.82 -7.07
N MET A 14 6.29 -15.70 -6.49
CA MET A 14 5.39 -14.60 -6.14
C MET A 14 5.06 -13.72 -7.35
N PHE A 15 5.87 -13.71 -8.41
CA PHE A 15 5.62 -12.89 -9.60
C PHE A 15 4.22 -13.14 -10.20
N GLY A 16 3.49 -12.06 -10.46
CA GLY A 16 2.11 -12.11 -10.94
C GLY A 16 1.06 -12.39 -9.86
N THR A 17 1.47 -12.68 -8.62
CA THR A 17 0.52 -12.81 -7.50
C THR A 17 -0.15 -11.47 -7.22
N MET A 18 -1.48 -11.50 -7.14
CA MET A 18 -2.31 -10.38 -6.74
C MET A 18 -2.70 -10.53 -5.27
N THR A 19 -2.47 -9.49 -4.48
CA THR A 19 -2.93 -9.40 -3.10
C THR A 19 -3.98 -8.30 -3.01
N VAL A 20 -5.13 -8.62 -2.44
CA VAL A 20 -6.21 -7.67 -2.14
C VAL A 20 -6.13 -7.30 -0.67
N PHE A 21 -6.35 -6.03 -0.33
CA PHE A 21 -6.26 -5.52 1.04
C PHE A 21 -7.42 -4.59 1.39
N ASP A 22 -7.74 -4.54 2.68
CA ASP A 22 -8.72 -3.66 3.33
C ASP A 22 -8.13 -3.26 4.69
N ASP A 23 -7.19 -2.31 4.64
CA ASP A 23 -6.32 -1.99 5.75
C ASP A 23 -6.74 -0.67 6.43
N GLU A 24 -6.49 -0.56 7.72
CA GLU A 24 -6.73 0.67 8.48
C GLU A 24 -5.71 1.76 8.09
N LEU A 25 -6.19 3.01 8.01
CA LEU A 25 -5.34 4.18 7.89
C LEU A 25 -5.29 4.89 9.23
N THR A 26 -4.09 5.14 9.75
CA THR A 26 -3.85 5.83 11.02
C THR A 26 -3.10 7.15 10.80
N GLU A 27 -3.19 8.09 11.76
CA GLU A 27 -2.47 9.37 11.71
C GLU A 27 -0.94 9.21 11.73
N GLY A 28 -0.45 8.12 12.32
CA GLY A 28 0.96 7.81 12.51
C GLY A 28 1.20 6.32 12.69
N GLU A 29 2.48 5.93 12.71
CA GLU A 29 2.92 4.52 12.80
C GLU A 29 2.88 3.94 14.21
N GLU A 30 2.73 4.80 15.24
CA GLU A 30 2.79 4.42 16.64
C GLU A 30 1.52 3.70 17.11
N LEU A 31 1.69 2.78 18.06
CA LEU A 31 0.58 2.09 18.72
C LEU A 31 -0.36 3.11 19.40
N GLY A 32 -1.64 3.05 19.06
CA GLY A 32 -2.67 3.97 19.58
C GLY A 32 -2.83 5.26 18.77
N SER A 33 -2.19 5.38 17.62
CA SER A 33 -2.51 6.43 16.65
C SER A 33 -3.99 6.39 16.26
N GLY A 34 -4.59 7.57 16.05
CA GLY A 34 -6.00 7.69 15.68
C GLY A 34 -6.28 7.08 14.31
N LEU A 35 -7.39 6.33 14.23
CA LEU A 35 -7.93 5.84 12.95
C LEU A 35 -8.48 7.02 12.14
N VAL A 36 -7.99 7.20 10.93
CA VAL A 36 -8.46 8.24 9.99
C VAL A 36 -9.31 7.69 8.86
N GLY A 37 -9.31 6.37 8.67
CA GLY A 37 -10.10 5.73 7.63
C GLY A 37 -9.56 4.37 7.20
N LYS A 38 -9.76 4.03 5.92
CA LYS A 38 -9.37 2.74 5.34
C LYS A 38 -8.71 2.89 3.97
N ALA A 39 -7.79 2.00 3.66
CA ALA A 39 -7.23 1.82 2.34
C ALA A 39 -7.71 0.49 1.76
N GLN A 40 -8.38 0.56 0.60
CA GLN A 40 -8.96 -0.61 -0.05
C GLN A 40 -8.46 -0.72 -1.48
N GLY A 41 -7.93 -1.88 -1.85
CA GLY A 41 -7.41 -2.07 -3.19
C GLY A 41 -6.62 -3.36 -3.35
N PHE A 42 -5.67 -3.33 -4.27
CA PHE A 42 -4.82 -4.47 -4.54
C PHE A 42 -3.43 -4.04 -5.00
N TYR A 43 -2.50 -4.98 -4.91
CA TYR A 43 -1.21 -4.88 -5.58
C TYR A 43 -0.84 -6.19 -6.28
N ILE A 44 -0.02 -6.10 -7.32
CA ILE A 44 0.49 -7.23 -8.08
C ILE A 44 2.01 -7.24 -8.01
N ALA A 45 2.61 -8.36 -7.60
CA ALA A 45 4.06 -8.55 -7.70
C ALA A 45 4.49 -8.47 -9.18
N SER A 46 5.15 -7.38 -9.54
CA SER A 46 5.34 -6.95 -10.94
C SER A 46 6.79 -7.07 -11.43
N SER A 47 7.67 -7.59 -10.57
CA SER A 47 9.07 -7.88 -10.89
C SER A 47 9.38 -9.32 -10.49
N VAL A 48 9.98 -10.07 -11.42
CA VAL A 48 10.45 -11.45 -11.18
C VAL A 48 11.51 -11.49 -10.06
N GLU A 49 12.29 -10.41 -9.94
CA GLU A 49 13.30 -10.25 -8.90
C GLU A 49 12.69 -9.84 -7.54
N GLY A 50 11.37 -9.68 -7.45
CA GLY A 50 10.67 -9.29 -6.23
C GLY A 50 10.88 -7.82 -5.82
N THR A 51 11.31 -6.98 -6.75
CA THR A 51 11.72 -5.59 -6.47
C THR A 51 10.63 -4.54 -6.67
N SER A 52 9.47 -4.90 -7.22
CA SER A 52 8.37 -3.97 -7.45
C SER A 52 6.98 -4.60 -7.42
N GLN A 53 6.00 -3.76 -7.10
CA GLN A 53 4.58 -4.06 -7.10
C GLN A 53 3.81 -2.95 -7.82
N VAL A 54 2.89 -3.30 -8.72
CA VAL A 54 1.92 -2.32 -9.25
C VAL A 54 0.76 -2.26 -8.28
N MET A 55 0.33 -1.06 -7.90
CA MET A 55 -0.71 -0.82 -6.90
C MET A 55 -1.87 -0.01 -7.49
N ALA A 56 -3.09 -0.38 -7.10
CA ALA A 56 -4.30 0.40 -7.34
C ALA A 56 -5.19 0.34 -6.09
N PHE A 57 -5.47 1.48 -5.47
CA PHE A 57 -6.26 1.52 -4.24
C PHE A 57 -6.94 2.86 -4.01
N THR A 58 -7.94 2.85 -3.14
CA THR A 58 -8.66 4.03 -2.68
C THR A 58 -8.44 4.20 -1.18
N ALA A 59 -7.96 5.37 -0.76
CA ALA A 59 -8.01 5.80 0.63
C ALA A 59 -9.37 6.47 0.87
N LYS A 60 -10.12 5.97 1.85
CA LYS A 60 -11.42 6.46 2.29
C LYS A 60 -11.27 7.08 3.67
N PHE A 61 -11.82 8.26 3.85
CA PHE A 61 -11.80 9.02 5.08
C PHE A 61 -13.22 9.26 5.52
N GLU A 62 -13.55 8.93 6.77
CA GLU A 62 -14.87 9.17 7.33
C GLU A 62 -14.79 10.29 8.38
N GLU A 63 -15.48 11.39 8.13
CA GLU A 63 -15.52 12.53 9.03
C GLU A 63 -16.95 13.05 9.13
N ASN A 64 -17.51 13.11 10.34
CA ASN A 64 -18.87 13.62 10.60
C ASN A 64 -19.97 12.96 9.74
N GLY A 65 -19.82 11.68 9.41
CA GLY A 65 -20.78 10.91 8.59
C GLY A 65 -20.67 11.13 7.08
N TYR A 66 -19.65 11.85 6.60
CA TYR A 66 -19.31 11.97 5.19
C TYR A 66 -18.09 11.10 4.85
N GLU A 67 -18.16 10.38 3.72
CA GLU A 67 -17.04 9.59 3.19
C GLU A 67 -16.38 10.34 2.02
N ASP A 68 -15.18 10.85 2.28
CA ASP A 68 -14.31 11.42 1.26
C ASP A 68 -13.33 10.36 0.77
N SER A 69 -12.86 10.44 -0.48
CA SER A 69 -11.86 9.48 -0.96
C SER A 69 -10.84 10.05 -1.92
N LEU A 70 -9.65 9.42 -1.94
CA LEU A 70 -8.59 9.62 -2.93
C LEU A 70 -8.23 8.27 -3.56
N SER A 71 -8.08 8.25 -4.87
CA SER A 71 -7.70 7.05 -5.61
C SER A 71 -6.27 7.16 -6.15
N PHE A 72 -5.52 6.07 -6.03
CA PHE A 72 -4.10 6.00 -6.34
C PHE A 72 -3.80 4.88 -7.33
N PHE A 73 -2.83 5.12 -8.21
CA PHE A 73 -2.29 4.12 -9.11
C PHE A 73 -0.79 4.34 -9.35
N GLY A 74 0.02 3.28 -9.31
CA GLY A 74 1.43 3.39 -9.68
C GLY A 74 2.26 2.17 -9.35
N VAL A 75 3.58 2.32 -9.45
CA VAL A 75 4.54 1.25 -9.15
C VAL A 75 5.27 1.58 -7.85
N HIS A 76 5.13 0.71 -6.86
CA HIS A 76 5.90 0.73 -5.64
C HIS A 76 7.12 -0.18 -5.74
N ARG A 77 8.31 0.35 -5.51
CA ARG A 77 9.53 -0.44 -5.32
C ARG A 77 9.62 -0.90 -3.87
N THR A 78 9.89 -2.19 -3.67
CA THR A 78 9.87 -2.86 -2.37
C THR A 78 11.26 -2.98 -1.74
N THR A 79 12.27 -2.31 -2.31
CA THR A 79 13.62 -2.35 -1.75
C THR A 79 13.71 -1.46 -0.51
N GLN A 80 14.56 -1.83 0.47
CA GLN A 80 14.58 -1.25 1.83
C GLN A 80 14.77 0.28 1.92
N VAL A 81 15.08 0.96 0.82
CA VAL A 81 15.38 2.39 0.78
C VAL A 81 14.52 3.15 -0.25
N SER A 82 13.59 2.47 -0.93
CA SER A 82 12.86 3.11 -2.03
C SER A 82 11.65 3.90 -1.55
N GLN A 83 11.63 5.17 -1.94
CA GLN A 83 10.43 5.98 -2.03
C GLN A 83 9.90 5.85 -3.45
N SER A 84 8.60 5.60 -3.59
CA SER A 84 7.95 5.52 -4.90
C SER A 84 6.88 6.58 -5.04
N GLN A 85 6.58 6.97 -6.28
CA GLN A 85 5.49 7.88 -6.58
C GLN A 85 4.30 7.10 -7.13
N LEU A 86 3.14 7.36 -6.56
CA LEU A 86 1.84 6.92 -7.08
C LEU A 86 1.09 8.13 -7.61
N ALA A 87 0.44 7.99 -8.76
CA ALA A 87 -0.43 9.03 -9.28
C ALA A 87 -1.72 9.09 -8.44
N ILE A 88 -2.18 10.31 -8.16
CA ILE A 88 -3.54 10.54 -7.67
C ILE A 88 -4.42 10.65 -8.91
N ILE A 89 -5.30 9.67 -9.10
CA ILE A 89 -6.10 9.53 -10.33
C ILE A 89 -7.53 10.06 -10.16
N GLY A 90 -7.89 10.52 -8.97
CA GLY A 90 -9.19 11.12 -8.69
C GLY A 90 -9.53 11.10 -7.20
N GLY A 91 -10.71 11.63 -6.88
CA GLY A 91 -11.28 11.61 -5.54
C GLY A 91 -12.76 11.93 -5.52
N THR A 92 -13.39 11.71 -4.37
CA THR A 92 -14.80 12.00 -4.09
C THR A 92 -14.92 12.96 -2.90
N GLY A 93 -16.11 13.53 -2.70
CA GLY A 93 -16.38 14.44 -1.60
C GLY A 93 -15.53 15.71 -1.70
N LYS A 94 -14.79 16.06 -0.63
CA LYS A 94 -13.89 17.23 -0.64
C LYS A 94 -12.72 17.12 -1.62
N TYR A 95 -12.44 15.91 -2.14
CA TYR A 95 -11.37 15.64 -3.10
C TYR A 95 -11.87 15.49 -4.54
N VAL A 96 -13.08 15.96 -4.86
CA VAL A 96 -13.54 16.00 -6.26
C VAL A 96 -12.54 16.78 -7.12
N ASN A 97 -12.19 16.21 -8.28
CA ASN A 97 -11.15 16.71 -9.20
C ASN A 97 -9.71 16.65 -8.67
N ALA A 98 -9.45 15.94 -7.57
CA ALA A 98 -8.09 15.72 -7.07
C ALA A 98 -7.19 15.13 -8.15
N ASN A 99 -6.05 15.78 -8.38
CA ASN A 99 -4.94 15.27 -9.17
C ASN A 99 -3.63 15.53 -8.42
N GLY A 100 -2.55 14.88 -8.86
CA GLY A 100 -1.24 15.04 -8.24
C GLY A 100 -0.54 13.70 -8.05
N PHE A 101 0.26 13.59 -6.99
CA PHE A 101 1.00 12.38 -6.69
C PHE A 101 1.09 12.13 -5.19
N ALA A 102 1.31 10.88 -4.81
CA ALA A 102 1.65 10.48 -3.46
C ALA A 102 3.04 9.86 -3.43
N ILE A 103 3.77 10.12 -2.35
CA ILE A 103 4.99 9.40 -2.02
C ILE A 103 4.62 8.24 -1.10
N ILE A 104 5.00 7.03 -1.49
CA ILE A 104 4.83 5.82 -0.69
C ILE A 104 6.19 5.29 -0.22
N LYS A 105 6.28 4.91 1.06
CA LYS A 105 7.50 4.39 1.69
C LYS A 105 7.18 3.12 2.47
N THR A 106 8.08 2.14 2.41
CA THR A 106 8.00 0.94 3.25
C THR A 106 8.82 1.14 4.52
N PHE A 107 8.19 0.94 5.67
CA PHE A 107 8.93 0.85 6.92
C PHE A 107 9.42 -0.57 7.16
N PRO A 108 10.69 -0.75 7.58
CA PRO A 108 11.14 -2.04 8.06
C PRO A 108 10.38 -2.37 9.35
N VAL A 109 9.62 -3.46 9.34
CA VAL A 109 8.98 -3.96 10.57
C VAL A 109 10.09 -4.38 11.53
N ASN A 110 10.22 -3.64 12.63
CA ASN A 110 11.12 -4.04 13.72
C ASN A 110 10.57 -5.33 14.34
N ASN A 111 11.42 -6.35 14.50
CA ASN A 111 11.11 -7.71 14.96
C ASN A 111 10.33 -7.85 16.29
N GLY A 112 9.93 -6.75 16.94
CA GLY A 112 9.12 -6.74 18.17
C GLY A 112 7.61 -6.52 17.96
N GLN A 113 7.14 -6.35 16.72
CA GLN A 113 5.72 -6.10 16.39
C GLN A 113 5.15 -7.15 15.41
N GLN A 114 5.72 -8.35 15.36
CA GLN A 114 5.15 -9.45 14.58
C GLN A 114 3.82 -9.89 15.20
N HIS A 115 2.71 -9.41 14.65
CA HIS A 115 1.44 -10.09 14.83
C HIS A 115 1.44 -11.33 13.92
N ASN A 116 1.01 -12.47 14.48
CA ASN A 116 0.94 -13.75 13.79
C ASN A 116 -0.22 -13.74 12.79
N THR A 117 -0.04 -13.11 11.65
CA THR A 117 -0.95 -13.15 10.51
C THR A 117 -0.16 -13.60 9.27
N ASP A 118 -0.77 -14.48 8.47
CA ASP A 118 -0.15 -15.25 7.37
C ASP A 118 0.27 -14.42 6.14
N GLY A 119 0.71 -13.17 6.32
CA GLY A 119 1.23 -12.30 5.26
C GLY A 119 2.31 -11.39 5.83
N LEU A 120 3.29 -11.01 5.01
CA LEU A 120 4.32 -10.05 5.39
C LEU A 120 3.65 -8.70 5.72
N GLU A 121 3.25 -8.47 6.97
CA GLU A 121 2.77 -7.17 7.43
C GLU A 121 3.84 -6.15 7.07
N THR A 122 3.50 -5.24 6.16
CA THR A 122 4.40 -4.22 5.63
C THR A 122 3.72 -2.90 5.90
N LEU A 123 4.25 -2.13 6.85
CA LEU A 123 3.69 -0.82 7.15
C LEU A 123 4.13 0.17 6.05
N LEU A 124 3.15 0.79 5.42
CA LEU A 124 3.35 1.75 4.33
C LEU A 124 2.99 3.15 4.80
N HIS A 125 3.90 4.10 4.58
CA HIS A 125 3.62 5.52 4.79
C HIS A 125 3.28 6.18 3.46
N LEU A 126 2.14 6.86 3.43
CA LEU A 126 1.67 7.58 2.26
C LEU A 126 1.65 9.09 2.56
N THR A 127 2.32 9.89 1.73
CA THR A 127 2.21 11.35 1.75
C THR A 127 1.62 11.84 0.44
N ALA A 128 0.40 12.36 0.45
CA ALA A 128 -0.29 12.84 -0.75
C ALA A 128 -0.04 14.33 -1.00
N TYR A 129 0.25 14.69 -2.26
CA TYR A 129 0.44 16.05 -2.76
C TYR A 129 -0.61 16.33 -3.83
N LEU A 130 -1.59 17.15 -3.49
CA LEU A 130 -2.69 17.53 -4.38
C LEU A 130 -2.34 18.80 -5.14
N SER A 131 -2.59 18.80 -6.45
CA SER A 131 -2.68 20.02 -7.26
C SER A 131 -4.15 20.36 -7.51
N TYR A 132 -4.45 21.65 -7.56
CA TYR A 132 -5.78 22.21 -7.80
C TYR A 132 -5.71 23.24 -8.92
#